data_AF-A0A2N2MHL9-F1
#
_entry.id   AF-A0A2N2MHL9-F1
#
_cell.length_a   1.000
_cell.length_b   1.000
_cell.length_c   1.000
_cell.angle_alpha   90.00
_cell.angle_beta   90.00
_cell.angle_gamma   90.00
#
_symmetry.space_group_name_H-M   'P 1'
#
loop_
_entity.id
_entity.type
_entity.pdbx_description
1 polymer ?
#
loop_
_entity_poly.entity_id
_entity_poly.type
_entity_poly.pdbx_seq_one_letter_code
_entity_poly.pdbx_strand_id
1 'polypeptide(L)'
;MKTRLLKLTQGEVRSPIYLPDATFGVVRSVDSEDLLSIGIEALVMNTFHLMQKPGSSTIQSLGGLHKMANWKRNIVTDSGGFQAYSLIRQNPKFGSIHEKGISFQPEGSSRKFQLTPEKTVQLQIGYDSDVVICLDDCTNVDENLAAQKES
;
A
#
# COMPACT_ATOMS: atom_id res chain seq x y z
N MET A 1 12.97 -25.11 1.72
CA MET A 1 13.05 -23.72 1.20
C MET A 1 14.41 -23.14 1.53
N LYS A 2 15.07 -22.42 0.61
CA LYS A 2 16.36 -21.76 0.90
C LYS A 2 16.09 -20.41 1.55
N THR A 3 16.60 -20.21 2.77
CA THR A 3 16.55 -18.90 3.43
C THR A 3 17.45 -17.91 2.69
N ARG A 4 16.93 -16.72 2.37
CA ARG A 4 17.73 -15.61 1.85
C ARG A 4 17.50 -14.35 2.67
N LEU A 5 18.58 -13.61 2.89
CA LEU A 5 18.57 -12.33 3.58
C LEU A 5 18.42 -11.19 2.56
N LEU A 6 17.47 -10.31 2.82
CA LEU A 6 17.32 -9.04 2.13
C LEU A 6 17.72 -7.91 3.09
N LYS A 7 18.66 -7.07 2.69
CA LYS A 7 19.06 -5.89 3.48
C LYS A 7 18.21 -4.70 3.07
N LEU A 8 17.48 -4.12 4.01
CA LEU A 8 16.65 -2.93 3.84
C LEU A 8 17.07 -1.85 4.83
N THR A 9 16.47 -0.66 4.73
CA THR A 9 16.87 0.52 5.50
C THR A 9 16.73 0.32 7.02
N GLN A 10 15.63 -0.30 7.48
CA GLN A 10 15.41 -0.60 8.91
C GLN A 10 15.92 -1.98 9.36
N GLY A 11 16.71 -2.66 8.52
CA GLY A 11 17.37 -3.92 8.87
C GLY A 11 17.07 -5.07 7.92
N GLU A 12 17.55 -6.25 8.28
CA GLU A 12 17.48 -7.43 7.43
C GLU A 12 16.13 -8.16 7.55
N VAL A 13 15.71 -8.79 6.45
CA VAL A 13 14.48 -9.58 6.36
C VAL A 13 14.82 -10.98 5.85
N ARG A 14 14.31 -12.02 6.51
CA ARG A 14 14.57 -13.43 6.14
C ARG A 14 13.42 -14.00 5.32
N SER A 15 13.67 -14.24 4.03
CA SER A 15 12.71 -14.95 3.18
C SER A 15 12.77 -16.48 3.39
N PRO A 16 11.64 -17.21 3.30
CA PRO A 16 10.28 -16.70 3.17
C PRO A 16 9.81 -16.00 4.45
N ILE A 17 9.09 -14.89 4.29
CA ILE A 17 8.56 -14.10 5.41
C ILE A 17 7.06 -13.90 5.24
N TYR A 18 6.34 -13.89 6.37
CA TYR A 18 4.97 -13.41 6.45
C TYR A 18 4.95 -11.93 6.85
N LEU A 19 4.20 -11.12 6.11
CA LEU A 19 4.02 -9.69 6.37
C LEU A 19 2.58 -9.44 6.80
N PRO A 20 2.32 -9.11 8.07
CA PRO A 20 0.99 -8.70 8.51
C PRO A 20 0.52 -7.44 7.76
N ASP A 21 -0.76 -7.40 7.42
CA ASP A 21 -1.40 -6.21 6.86
C ASP A 21 -1.76 -5.21 7.96
N ALA A 22 -1.23 -4.00 7.84
CA ALA A 22 -1.44 -2.87 8.71
C ALA A 22 -2.18 -1.77 7.95
N THR A 23 -3.43 -2.03 7.60
CA THR A 23 -4.26 -1.25 6.66
C THR A 23 -4.26 0.27 6.93
N PHE A 24 -4.30 0.68 8.20
CA PHE A 24 -4.30 2.10 8.62
C PHE A 24 -3.03 2.50 9.38
N GLY A 25 -1.92 1.81 9.11
CA GLY A 25 -0.67 1.96 9.87
C GLY A 25 -0.69 1.21 11.21
N VAL A 26 -1.64 0.29 11.41
CA VAL A 26 -1.76 -0.55 12.60
C VAL A 26 -2.31 -1.92 12.21
N VAL A 27 -1.77 -2.98 12.81
CA VAL A 27 -2.34 -4.33 12.71
C VAL A 27 -3.51 -4.42 13.67
N ARG A 28 -4.66 -4.90 13.19
CA ARG A 28 -5.89 -4.88 13.99
C ARG A 28 -5.72 -5.68 15.29
N SER A 29 -6.08 -5.05 16.42
CA SER A 29 -6.13 -5.64 17.77
C SER A 29 -4.79 -5.88 18.47
N VAL A 30 -3.66 -5.47 17.90
CA VAL A 30 -2.33 -5.59 18.52
C VAL A 30 -1.53 -4.30 18.33
N ASP A 31 -0.58 -4.03 19.22
CA ASP A 31 0.32 -2.87 19.09
C ASP A 31 1.68 -3.25 18.48
N SER A 32 2.56 -2.25 18.31
CA SER A 32 3.87 -2.47 17.71
C SER A 32 4.82 -3.29 18.58
N GLU A 33 4.67 -3.25 19.90
CA GLU A 33 5.52 -4.01 20.82
C GLU A 33 5.08 -5.49 20.83
N ASP A 34 3.78 -5.77 20.74
CA ASP A 34 3.26 -7.13 20.52
C ASP A 34 3.90 -7.77 19.28
N LEU A 35 3.90 -7.06 18.15
CA LEU A 35 4.45 -7.54 16.88
C LEU A 35 5.97 -7.76 16.94
N LEU A 36 6.69 -6.88 17.65
CA LEU A 36 8.13 -7.04 17.89
C LEU A 36 8.42 -8.27 18.74
N SER A 37 7.61 -8.51 19.78
CA SER A 37 7.80 -9.63 20.72
C SER A 37 7.69 -11.01 20.06
N ILE A 38 6.82 -11.13 19.05
CA ILE A 38 6.63 -12.36 18.26
C ILE A 38 7.59 -12.46 17.07
N GLY A 39 8.46 -11.47 16.87
CA GLY A 39 9.52 -11.50 15.85
C GLY A 39 9.07 -11.12 14.44
N ILE A 40 8.01 -10.31 14.28
CA ILE A 40 7.68 -9.75 12.96
C ILE A 40 8.81 -8.80 12.50
N GLU A 41 9.30 -9.03 11.29
CA GLU A 41 10.44 -8.28 10.74
C GLU A 41 10.03 -7.16 9.80
N ALA A 42 8.79 -7.19 9.28
CA ALA A 42 8.26 -6.19 8.37
C ALA A 42 6.73 -6.23 8.33
N LEU A 43 6.12 -5.09 7.96
CA LEU A 43 4.68 -4.93 7.78
C LEU A 43 4.35 -4.52 6.34
N VAL A 44 3.17 -4.88 5.86
CA VAL A 44 2.58 -4.25 4.67
C VAL A 44 1.59 -3.18 5.12
N MET A 45 1.67 -1.98 4.55
CA MET A 45 0.73 -0.89 4.82
C MET A 45 0.06 -0.44 3.52
N ASN A 46 -1.24 -0.17 3.60
CA ASN A 46 -2.04 0.11 2.43
C ASN A 46 -2.08 1.60 2.08
N THR A 47 -1.48 1.97 0.94
CA THR A 47 -1.41 3.38 0.50
C THR A 47 -2.78 3.97 0.25
N PHE A 48 -3.73 3.19 -0.28
CA PHE A 48 -5.09 3.61 -0.59
C PHE A 48 -5.87 4.05 0.66
N HIS A 49 -5.73 3.32 1.77
CA HIS A 49 -6.37 3.66 3.04
C HIS A 49 -5.64 4.81 3.73
N LEU A 50 -4.31 4.76 3.79
CA LEU A 50 -3.47 5.79 4.41
C LEU A 50 -3.70 7.20 3.82
N MET A 51 -3.84 7.31 2.48
CA MET A 51 -4.09 8.59 1.81
C MET A 51 -5.47 9.20 2.10
N GLN A 52 -6.42 8.39 2.54
CA GLN A 52 -7.76 8.84 2.94
C GLN A 52 -7.83 9.12 4.43
N LYS A 53 -7.29 8.22 5.25
CA LYS A 53 -7.27 8.30 6.71
C LYS A 53 -5.99 7.64 7.21
N PRO A 54 -5.11 8.38 7.91
CA PRO A 54 -5.26 9.76 8.39
C PRO A 54 -5.00 10.85 7.33
N GLY A 55 -4.60 10.47 6.12
CA GLY A 55 -4.28 11.38 5.02
C GLY A 55 -2.78 11.66 4.89
N SER A 56 -2.32 11.83 3.65
CA SER A 56 -0.89 11.96 3.32
C SER A 56 -0.18 13.10 4.04
N SER A 57 -0.83 14.26 4.15
CA SER A 57 -0.29 15.44 4.84
C SER A 57 -0.09 15.19 6.33
N THR A 58 -1.00 14.43 6.95
CA THR A 58 -0.92 14.06 8.36
C THR A 58 0.24 13.10 8.60
N ILE A 59 0.39 12.07 7.75
CA ILE A 59 1.51 11.12 7.84
C ILE A 59 2.85 11.86 7.74
N GLN A 60 2.98 12.77 6.78
CA GLN A 60 4.18 13.59 6.59
C GLN A 60 4.45 14.51 7.79
N SER A 61 3.41 15.14 8.35
CA SER A 61 3.53 16.03 9.52
C SER A 61 3.94 15.28 10.79
N LEU A 62 3.53 14.01 10.93
CA LEU A 62 3.96 13.11 12.01
C LEU A 62 5.37 12.53 11.78
N GLY A 63 5.98 12.81 10.63
CA GLY A 63 7.34 12.43 10.30
C GLY A 63 7.49 11.03 9.71
N GLY A 64 6.47 10.53 9.00
CA GLY A 64 6.51 9.26 8.28
C GLY A 64 5.77 8.11 8.98
N LEU A 65 5.59 7.00 8.27
CA LEU A 65 4.84 5.84 8.77
C LEU A 65 5.52 5.19 9.97
N HIS A 66 6.85 5.09 9.98
CA HIS A 66 7.59 4.53 11.12
C HIS A 66 7.27 5.25 12.43
N LYS A 67 7.30 6.60 12.41
CA LYS A 67 6.99 7.42 13.59
C LYS A 67 5.52 7.35 13.96
N MET A 68 4.64 7.47 12.97
CA MET A 68 3.20 7.42 13.19
C MET A 68 2.73 6.09 13.81
N ALA A 69 3.27 4.97 13.32
CA ALA A 69 2.91 3.63 13.77
C ALA A 69 3.75 3.13 14.97
N ASN A 70 4.71 3.93 15.45
CA ASN A 70 5.74 3.48 16.41
C ASN A 70 6.38 2.14 15.99
N TRP A 71 6.69 2.00 14.70
CA TRP A 71 7.21 0.77 14.11
C TRP A 71 8.66 0.93 13.67
N LYS A 72 9.55 0.15 14.31
CA LYS A 72 11.01 0.27 14.19
C LYS A 72 11.63 -0.71 13.17
N ARG A 73 10.81 -1.50 12.48
CA ARG A 73 11.26 -2.45 11.45
C ARG A 73 10.76 -2.03 10.09
N ASN A 74 11.02 -2.85 9.07
CA ASN A 74 10.74 -2.47 7.69
C ASN A 74 9.24 -2.32 7.41
N ILE A 75 8.90 -1.37 6.54
CA ILE A 75 7.56 -1.13 6.02
C ILE A 75 7.58 -1.31 4.51
N VAL A 76 6.71 -2.19 4.03
CA VAL A 76 6.36 -2.33 2.63
C VAL A 76 5.06 -1.59 2.41
N THR A 77 5.01 -0.63 1.49
CA THR A 77 3.73 -0.05 1.07
C THR A 77 3.26 -0.66 -0.22
N ASP A 78 1.96 -0.95 -0.31
CA ASP A 78 1.37 -1.29 -1.61
C ASP A 78 1.16 -0.03 -2.47
N SER A 79 0.83 -0.23 -3.74
CA SER A 79 0.53 0.87 -4.66
C SER A 79 -0.85 1.49 -4.43
N GLY A 80 -1.74 0.79 -3.71
CA GLY A 80 -3.17 1.12 -3.61
C GLY A 80 -3.96 0.90 -4.91
N GLY A 81 -3.33 0.38 -5.97
CA GLY A 81 -3.95 0.16 -7.27
C GLY A 81 -5.12 -0.82 -7.17
N PHE A 82 -4.87 -2.00 -6.61
CA PHE A 82 -5.87 -3.07 -6.48
C PHE A 82 -7.18 -2.61 -5.83
N GLN A 83 -7.11 -1.81 -4.76
CA GLN A 83 -8.30 -1.28 -4.07
C GLN A 83 -9.05 -0.27 -4.94
N ALA A 84 -8.32 0.61 -5.65
CA ALA A 84 -8.92 1.54 -6.59
C ALA A 84 -9.60 0.83 -7.77
N TYR A 85 -8.97 -0.20 -8.35
CA TYR A 85 -9.57 -1.06 -9.38
C TYR A 85 -10.84 -1.73 -8.87
N SER A 86 -10.77 -2.33 -7.68
CA SER A 86 -11.89 -3.06 -7.08
C SER A 86 -13.12 -2.15 -6.91
N LEU A 87 -12.92 -0.90 -6.49
CA LEU A 87 -14.00 0.09 -6.36
C LEU A 87 -14.60 0.47 -7.71
N ILE A 88 -13.77 0.76 -8.72
CA ILE A 88 -14.24 1.15 -10.06
C ILE A 88 -15.00 0.00 -10.71
N ARG A 89 -14.55 -1.25 -10.52
CA ARG A 89 -15.24 -2.44 -11.03
C ARG A 89 -16.56 -2.70 -10.32
N GLN A 90 -16.63 -2.49 -9.01
CA GLN A 90 -17.89 -2.60 -8.27
C GLN A 90 -18.93 -1.59 -8.77
N ASN A 91 -18.49 -0.36 -9.06
CA ASN A 91 -19.35 0.64 -9.67
C ASN A 91 -18.53 1.67 -10.46
N PRO A 92 -18.68 1.71 -11.81
CA PRO A 92 -17.96 2.64 -12.67
C PRO A 92 -18.19 4.12 -12.35
N LYS A 93 -19.22 4.46 -11.56
CA LYS A 93 -19.42 5.83 -11.07
C LYS A 93 -18.33 6.31 -10.11
N PHE A 94 -17.61 5.39 -9.47
CA PHE A 94 -16.55 5.74 -8.53
C PHE A 94 -15.25 6.15 -9.21
N GLY A 95 -15.09 5.98 -10.53
CA GLY A 95 -13.87 6.39 -11.19
C GLY A 95 -13.66 5.85 -12.59
N SER A 96 -12.45 6.05 -13.11
CA SER A 96 -12.01 5.53 -14.40
C SER A 96 -10.53 5.16 -14.36
N ILE A 97 -10.20 4.15 -15.16
CA ILE A 97 -8.83 3.71 -15.43
C ILE A 97 -8.48 4.19 -16.84
N HIS A 98 -7.28 4.73 -17.01
CA HIS A 98 -6.77 5.22 -18.30
C HIS A 98 -5.24 5.09 -18.32
N GLU A 99 -4.64 5.32 -19.48
CA GLU A 99 -3.18 5.15 -19.70
C GLU A 99 -2.30 5.91 -18.69
N LYS A 100 -2.75 7.09 -18.23
CA LYS A 100 -2.00 7.91 -17.25
C LYS A 100 -2.20 7.47 -15.80
N GLY A 101 -3.03 6.47 -15.53
CA GLY A 101 -3.31 5.93 -14.21
C GLY A 101 -4.81 5.88 -13.87
N ILE A 102 -5.11 5.95 -12.58
CA ILE A 102 -6.44 5.71 -12.02
C ILE A 102 -6.97 7.00 -11.40
N SER A 103 -8.18 7.39 -11.76
CA SER A 103 -8.92 8.47 -11.09
C SER A 103 -10.13 7.90 -10.39
N PHE A 104 -10.28 8.16 -9.10
CA PHE A 104 -11.40 7.64 -8.32
C PHE A 104 -11.89 8.61 -7.26
N GLN A 105 -13.13 8.41 -6.82
CA GLN A 105 -13.79 9.12 -5.75
C GLN A 105 -14.43 8.07 -4.81
N PRO A 106 -13.87 7.88 -3.61
CA PRO A 106 -14.44 6.98 -2.62
C PRO A 106 -15.86 7.38 -2.23
N GLU A 107 -16.69 6.38 -1.91
CA GLU A 107 -18.04 6.61 -1.41
C GLU A 107 -18.03 7.45 -0.12
N GLY A 108 -18.89 8.46 -0.05
CA GLY A 108 -18.94 9.39 1.09
C GLY A 108 -17.85 10.47 1.11
N SER A 109 -16.93 10.50 0.15
CA SER A 109 -15.92 11.55 0.00
C SER A 109 -16.29 12.51 -1.14
N SER A 110 -16.16 13.82 -0.91
CA SER A 110 -16.22 14.83 -1.98
C SER A 110 -14.90 14.98 -2.75
N ARG A 111 -13.82 14.37 -2.23
CA ARG A 111 -12.46 14.49 -2.78
C ARG A 111 -12.22 13.42 -3.83
N LYS A 112 -11.82 13.85 -5.02
CA LYS A 112 -11.28 12.99 -6.08
C LYS A 112 -9.79 12.74 -5.85
N PHE A 113 -9.38 11.52 -6.09
CA PHE A 113 -8.00 11.08 -6.03
C PHE A 113 -7.55 10.64 -7.43
N GLN A 114 -6.26 10.82 -7.68
CA GLN A 114 -5.60 10.39 -8.89
C GLN A 114 -4.33 9.67 -8.47
N LEU A 115 -4.17 8.43 -8.91
CA LEU A 115 -3.00 7.59 -8.76
C LEU A 115 -2.38 7.39 -10.13
N THR A 116 -1.23 8.02 -10.37
CA THR A 116 -0.36 7.73 -11.51
C THR A 116 0.82 6.89 -11.00
N PRO A 117 1.59 6.20 -11.86
CA PRO A 117 2.80 5.50 -11.45
C PRO A 117 3.76 6.40 -10.64
N GLU A 118 4.02 7.62 -11.11
CA GLU A 118 4.92 8.59 -10.46
C GLU A 118 4.36 9.05 -9.12
N LYS A 119 3.06 9.37 -9.08
CA LYS A 119 2.43 9.86 -7.85
C LYS A 119 2.35 8.78 -6.78
N THR A 120 2.16 7.54 -7.18
CA THR A 120 2.14 6.39 -6.27
C THR A 120 3.50 6.17 -5.64
N VAL A 121 4.58 6.24 -6.43
CA VAL A 121 5.95 6.18 -5.90
C VAL A 121 6.24 7.40 -5.01
N GLN A 122 5.85 8.60 -5.43
CA GLN A 122 6.03 9.83 -4.64
C GLN A 122 5.33 9.77 -3.29
N LEU A 123 4.12 9.24 -3.23
CA LEU A 123 3.38 9.06 -1.98
C LEU A 123 4.10 8.08 -1.05
N GLN A 124 4.50 6.91 -1.56
CA GLN A 124 5.18 5.88 -0.76
C GLN A 124 6.54 6.35 -0.22
N ILE A 125 7.31 7.09 -1.02
CA ILE A 125 8.54 7.74 -0.55
C ILE A 125 8.22 8.81 0.51
N GLY A 126 7.21 9.64 0.27
CA GLY A 126 6.76 10.65 1.24
C GLY A 126 6.18 10.06 2.53
N TYR A 127 5.83 8.78 2.52
CA TYR A 127 5.40 8.01 3.69
C TYR A 127 6.55 7.37 4.46
N ASP A 128 7.79 7.50 3.97
CA ASP A 128 8.98 6.88 4.57
C ASP A 128 8.88 5.34 4.56
N SER A 129 8.65 4.76 3.38
CA SER A 129 8.53 3.30 3.19
C SER A 129 9.85 2.69 2.73
N ASP A 130 10.20 1.51 3.23
CA ASP A 130 11.45 0.82 2.88
C ASP A 130 11.38 0.07 1.56
N VAL A 131 10.20 -0.42 1.22
CA VAL A 131 9.92 -1.09 -0.05
C VAL A 131 8.67 -0.46 -0.64
N VAL A 132 8.82 0.03 -1.86
CA VAL A 132 7.73 0.61 -2.63
C VAL A 132 7.27 -0.38 -3.69
N ILE A 133 5.95 -0.47 -3.88
CA ILE A 133 5.34 -1.29 -4.91
C ILE A 133 4.84 -0.39 -6.04
N CYS A 134 5.18 -0.75 -7.27
CA CYS A 134 4.74 -0.04 -8.46
C CYS A 134 3.22 -0.14 -8.62
N LEU A 135 2.61 0.90 -9.17
CA LEU A 135 1.24 0.82 -9.64
C LEU A 135 1.14 -0.17 -10.79
N ASP A 136 0.22 -1.12 -10.71
CA ASP A 136 -0.05 -2.09 -11.77
C ASP A 136 -1.48 -1.90 -12.32
N ASP A 137 -1.81 -2.66 -13.37
CA ASP A 137 -3.19 -2.94 -13.74
C ASP A 137 -3.48 -4.39 -13.36
N CYS A 138 -4.48 -4.58 -12.50
CA CYS A 138 -4.87 -5.90 -12.03
C CYS A 138 -6.10 -6.35 -12.80
N THR A 139 -5.93 -7.19 -13.82
CA THR A 139 -7.06 -7.83 -14.51
C THR A 139 -7.83 -8.79 -13.60
N ASN A 140 -9.15 -8.87 -13.79
CA ASN A 140 -9.98 -9.85 -13.10
C ASN A 140 -9.74 -11.24 -13.72
N VAL A 141 -9.74 -12.28 -12.90
CA VAL A 141 -9.58 -13.68 -13.32
C VAL A 141 -10.61 -14.12 -14.37
N ASP A 142 -11.79 -13.50 -14.37
CA ASP A 142 -12.89 -13.79 -15.30
C ASP A 142 -12.82 -12.97 -16.61
N GLU A 143 -11.84 -12.07 -16.75
CA GLU A 143 -11.68 -11.27 -17.98
C GLU A 143 -11.19 -12.13 -19.16
N ASN A 144 -11.48 -11.68 -20.37
CA ASN A 144 -11.08 -12.39 -21.57
C ASN A 144 -9.55 -12.39 -21.77
N LEU A 145 -9.05 -13.32 -22.59
CA LEU A 145 -7.61 -13.48 -22.82
C LEU A 145 -6.94 -12.24 -23.43
N ALA A 146 -7.67 -11.42 -24.20
CA ALA A 146 -7.11 -10.20 -24.77
C ALA A 146 -6.83 -9.18 -23.65
N ALA A 147 -7.80 -8.95 -22.77
CA ALA A 147 -7.64 -8.08 -21.60
C ALA A 147 -6.52 -8.57 -20.67
N GLN A 148 -6.43 -9.88 -20.41
CA GLN A 148 -5.37 -10.44 -19.57
C GLN A 148 -3.95 -10.30 -20.18
N LYS A 149 -3.83 -10.15 -21.51
CA LYS A 149 -2.54 -9.97 -22.19
C LYS A 149 -2.08 -8.51 -22.25
N GLU A 150 -3.01 -7.57 -22.13
CA GLU A 150 -2.71 -6.13 -22.15
C GLU A 150 -2.27 -5.61 -20.78
N SER A 151 -2.66 -6.32 -19.72
CA SER A 151 -2.31 -6.11 -18.31
C SER A 151 -0.89 -6.57 -17.99
#